data_AF-A0A1I1EBK1-F1
#
_entry.id   AF-A0A1I1EBK1-F1
#
_cell.length_a   1.000
_cell.length_b   1.000
_cell.length_c   1.000
_cell.angle_alpha   90.00
_cell.angle_beta   90.00
_cell.angle_gamma   90.00
#
_symmetry.space_group_name_H-M   'P 1'
#
loop_
_entity.id
_entity.type
_entity.pdbx_description
1 polymer ?
#
loop_
_entity_poly.entity_id
_entity_poly.type
_entity_poly.pdbx_seq_one_letter_code
_entity_poly.pdbx_strand_id
1 'polypeptide(L)'
;MQLEGYIVKAWGDDYPQLALNEYYCMRVLETAGVIVPEFYLSDDDRLFIMKRFDLGGQGQTLGFEDLCVLQGKQLVSPQFKAAALEQLFKMLVLNNRLQNGDAHLKNFGVLYDDAQSIRLAPAFDVVSTTAYIREDVSALTLMGSRKWWDKKHLLRFGVQVCDLSASQAEKLYGECEQALLRVGSELRKQLANETQPDKRNLLEHLTGLML
;
A
#
# COMPACT_ATOMS: atom_id res chain seq x y z
N MET A 1 -3.50 -20.46 -18.74
CA MET A 1 -3.22 -19.68 -17.51
C MET A 1 -3.99 -20.33 -16.38
N GLN A 2 -3.32 -20.93 -15.41
CA GLN A 2 -3.99 -21.51 -14.23
C GLN A 2 -4.36 -20.34 -13.30
N LEU A 3 -5.66 -20.06 -13.15
CA LEU A 3 -6.19 -18.91 -12.40
C LEU A 3 -6.06 -19.07 -10.87
N GLU A 4 -5.69 -20.25 -10.37
CA GLU A 4 -5.59 -20.58 -8.94
C GLU A 4 -4.56 -19.72 -8.19
N GLY A 5 -3.63 -19.09 -8.92
CA GLY A 5 -2.57 -18.24 -8.37
C GLY A 5 -2.89 -16.75 -8.25
N TYR A 6 -4.11 -16.32 -8.59
CA TYR A 6 -4.45 -14.90 -8.70
C TYR A 6 -5.70 -14.53 -7.89
N ILE A 7 -5.70 -13.29 -7.40
CA ILE A 7 -6.87 -12.60 -6.88
C ILE A 7 -7.30 -11.60 -7.96
N VAL A 8 -8.57 -11.65 -8.33
CA VAL A 8 -9.17 -10.76 -9.33
C VAL A 8 -10.24 -9.92 -8.64
N LYS A 9 -10.12 -8.60 -8.74
CA LYS A 9 -11.03 -7.64 -8.12
C LYS A 9 -11.71 -6.80 -9.19
N ALA A 10 -13.04 -6.84 -9.20
CA ALA A 10 -13.87 -6.01 -10.05
C ALA A 10 -14.45 -4.84 -9.26
N TRP A 11 -15.01 -3.86 -9.95
CA TRP A 11 -15.69 -2.71 -9.36
C TRP A 11 -17.07 -2.49 -9.98
N GLY A 12 -17.94 -1.80 -9.25
CA GLY A 12 -19.31 -1.46 -9.65
C GLY A 12 -19.62 0.01 -9.42
N ASP A 13 -20.88 0.39 -9.62
CA ASP A 13 -21.29 1.80 -9.69
C ASP A 13 -21.10 2.60 -8.39
N ASP A 14 -21.07 1.91 -7.23
CA ASP A 14 -20.83 2.56 -5.93
C ASP A 14 -19.40 3.11 -5.78
N TYR A 15 -18.42 2.48 -6.44
CA TYR A 15 -17.01 2.86 -6.38
C TYR A 15 -16.41 2.81 -7.79
N PRO A 16 -16.74 3.80 -8.64
CA PRO A 16 -16.32 3.77 -10.02
C PRO A 16 -14.78 3.81 -10.12
N GLN A 17 -14.24 3.04 -11.06
CA GLN A 17 -12.79 2.99 -11.35
C GLN A 17 -11.93 2.49 -10.17
N LEU A 18 -12.50 1.75 -9.21
CA LEU A 18 -11.76 1.26 -8.04
C LEU A 18 -10.55 0.37 -8.39
N ALA A 19 -10.63 -0.41 -9.48
CA ALA A 19 -9.48 -1.18 -9.96
C ALA A 19 -8.31 -0.25 -10.39
N LEU A 20 -8.63 0.85 -11.09
CA LEU A 20 -7.63 1.84 -11.51
C LEU A 20 -7.03 2.58 -10.29
N ASN A 21 -7.86 2.84 -9.27
CA ASN A 21 -7.43 3.43 -8.00
C ASN A 21 -6.38 2.54 -7.32
N GLU A 22 -6.74 1.26 -7.09
CA GLU A 22 -5.83 0.30 -6.47
C GLU A 22 -4.55 0.11 -7.28
N TYR A 23 -4.65 0.03 -8.61
CA TYR A 23 -3.50 -0.09 -9.49
C TYR A 23 -2.48 1.03 -9.30
N TYR A 24 -2.91 2.29 -9.33
CA TYR A 24 -1.97 3.41 -9.18
C TYR A 24 -1.41 3.55 -7.77
N CYS A 25 -2.22 3.29 -6.75
CA CYS A 25 -1.73 3.22 -5.38
C CYS A 25 -0.65 2.14 -5.22
N MET A 26 -0.88 0.92 -5.73
CA MET A 26 0.09 -0.17 -5.71
C MET A 26 1.36 0.15 -6.52
N ARG A 27 1.24 0.84 -7.66
CA ARG A 27 2.40 1.32 -8.43
C ARG A 27 3.26 2.32 -7.68
N VAL A 28 2.68 3.19 -6.86
CA VAL A 28 3.45 4.10 -6.00
C VAL A 28 4.27 3.29 -4.98
N LEU A 29 3.66 2.28 -4.35
CA LEU A 29 4.35 1.42 -3.40
C LEU A 29 5.51 0.66 -4.06
N GLU A 30 5.26 0.04 -5.21
CA GLU A 30 6.28 -0.64 -6.01
C GLU A 30 7.44 0.31 -6.36
N THR A 31 7.12 1.51 -6.85
CA THR A 31 8.10 2.52 -7.23
C THR A 31 8.93 3.01 -6.05
N ALA A 32 8.34 3.04 -4.84
CA ALA A 32 9.05 3.36 -3.60
C ALA A 32 9.91 2.20 -3.07
N GLY A 33 9.92 1.04 -3.74
CA GLY A 33 10.63 -0.16 -3.32
C GLY A 33 9.97 -0.89 -2.14
N VAL A 34 8.67 -0.68 -1.92
CA VAL A 34 7.88 -1.54 -1.02
C VAL A 34 7.66 -2.87 -1.72
N ILE A 35 7.86 -3.98 -1.00
CA ILE A 35 7.56 -5.31 -1.55
C ILE A 35 6.05 -5.39 -1.79
N VAL A 36 5.68 -5.66 -3.03
CA VAL A 36 4.30 -5.87 -3.49
C VAL A 36 4.24 -7.19 -4.26
N PRO A 37 3.08 -7.87 -4.30
CA PRO A 37 2.89 -8.97 -5.24
C PRO A 37 2.98 -8.47 -6.68
N GLU A 38 3.15 -9.37 -7.64
CA GLU A 38 2.96 -9.04 -9.05
C GLU A 38 1.49 -8.67 -9.27
N PHE A 39 1.22 -7.55 -9.95
CA PHE A 39 -0.14 -7.08 -10.20
C PHE A 39 -0.30 -6.48 -11.60
N TYR A 40 -1.53 -6.42 -12.06
CA TYR A 40 -1.94 -5.99 -13.38
C TYR A 40 -3.27 -5.26 -13.32
N LEU A 41 -3.55 -4.51 -14.37
CA LEU A 41 -4.84 -3.90 -14.66
C LEU A 41 -5.32 -4.43 -16.01
N SER A 42 -6.60 -4.78 -16.14
CA SER A 42 -7.17 -5.17 -17.43
C SER A 42 -7.18 -3.99 -18.42
N ASP A 43 -7.14 -4.28 -19.72
CA ASP A 43 -7.10 -3.26 -20.78
C ASP A 43 -8.29 -2.30 -20.76
N ASP A 44 -9.41 -2.70 -20.17
CA ASP A 44 -10.64 -1.91 -20.00
C ASP A 44 -10.76 -1.25 -18.62
N ASP A 45 -9.71 -1.29 -17.80
CA ASP A 45 -9.63 -0.77 -16.43
C ASP A 45 -10.64 -1.38 -15.43
N ARG A 46 -11.33 -2.47 -15.80
CA ARG A 46 -12.39 -3.08 -14.97
C ARG A 46 -11.89 -4.01 -13.88
N LEU A 47 -10.71 -4.60 -14.06
CA LEU A 47 -10.17 -5.63 -13.18
C LEU A 47 -8.79 -5.25 -12.67
N PHE A 48 -8.63 -5.21 -11.35
CA PHE A 48 -7.32 -5.25 -10.72
C PHE A 48 -7.00 -6.72 -10.42
N ILE A 49 -5.85 -7.18 -10.89
CA ILE A 49 -5.44 -8.58 -10.80
C ILE A 49 -4.11 -8.62 -10.07
N MET A 50 -4.01 -9.38 -8.99
CA MET A 50 -2.74 -9.58 -8.28
C MET A 50 -2.44 -11.05 -8.09
N LYS A 51 -1.17 -11.41 -8.14
CA LYS A 51 -0.71 -12.74 -7.80
C LYS A 51 -0.79 -12.92 -6.30
N ARG A 52 -1.29 -14.08 -5.87
CA ARG A 52 -1.28 -14.49 -4.47
C ARG A 52 0.17 -14.63 -3.99
N PHE A 53 0.47 -14.03 -2.85
CA PHE A 53 1.79 -14.11 -2.22
C PHE A 53 1.90 -15.22 -1.17
N ASP A 54 0.78 -15.86 -0.82
CA ASP A 54 0.70 -17.00 0.10
C ASP A 54 0.87 -18.36 -0.59
N LEU A 55 1.20 -18.35 -1.89
CA LEU A 55 1.52 -19.55 -2.67
C LEU A 55 3.02 -19.58 -2.96
N GLY A 56 3.72 -20.51 -2.33
CA GLY A 56 5.12 -20.82 -2.57
C GLY A 56 5.36 -21.65 -3.84
N GLY A 57 6.62 -22.03 -4.07
CA GLY A 57 6.99 -22.90 -5.19
C GLY A 57 6.37 -24.30 -5.06
N GLN A 58 6.03 -24.91 -6.20
CA GLN A 58 5.48 -26.28 -6.29
C GLN A 58 4.21 -26.55 -5.45
N GLY A 59 3.35 -25.54 -5.27
CA GLY A 59 2.05 -25.71 -4.62
C GLY A 59 2.10 -25.71 -3.09
N GLN A 60 3.23 -25.40 -2.49
CA GLN A 60 3.33 -25.19 -1.05
C GLN A 60 2.60 -23.89 -0.65
N THR A 61 1.67 -23.96 0.28
CA THR A 61 1.03 -22.76 0.86
C THR A 61 1.89 -22.20 1.98
N LEU A 62 2.05 -20.88 2.01
CA LEU A 62 2.68 -20.17 3.11
C LEU A 62 1.61 -19.82 4.17
N GLY A 63 2.01 -19.80 5.44
CA GLY A 63 1.20 -19.23 6.50
C GLY A 63 1.13 -17.71 6.34
N PHE A 64 -0.08 -17.15 6.44
CA PHE A 64 -0.34 -15.72 6.48
C PHE A 64 -1.16 -15.39 7.71
N GLU A 65 -0.70 -14.43 8.52
CA GLU A 65 -1.44 -13.92 9.67
C GLU A 65 -1.44 -12.39 9.66
N ASP A 66 -2.61 -11.77 9.83
CA ASP A 66 -2.73 -10.33 9.95
C ASP A 66 -2.32 -9.81 11.35
N LEU A 67 -1.99 -8.52 11.45
CA LEU A 67 -1.55 -7.93 12.71
C LEU A 67 -2.68 -7.80 13.75
N CYS A 68 -3.95 -7.92 13.38
CA CYS A 68 -5.08 -7.94 14.32
C CYS A 68 -5.06 -9.23 15.16
N VAL A 69 -4.73 -10.37 14.55
CA VAL A 69 -4.63 -11.67 15.22
C VAL A 69 -3.43 -11.75 16.16
N LEU A 70 -2.34 -11.02 15.87
CA LEU A 70 -1.02 -11.31 16.42
C LEU A 70 -0.68 -10.70 17.80
N GLN A 71 -1.55 -9.85 18.37
CA GLN A 71 -1.50 -9.34 19.78
C GLN A 71 -0.09 -9.07 20.38
N GLY A 72 0.87 -8.57 19.61
CA GLY A 72 2.20 -8.18 20.12
C GLY A 72 3.22 -9.30 20.36
N LYS A 73 3.06 -10.51 19.77
CA LYS A 73 4.15 -11.51 19.73
C LYS A 73 5.26 -11.10 18.75
N GLN A 74 6.45 -11.67 18.85
CA GLN A 74 7.57 -11.37 17.92
C GLN A 74 7.19 -11.75 16.48
N LEU A 75 6.86 -10.75 15.67
CA LEU A 75 6.19 -10.91 14.36
C LEU A 75 7.13 -11.25 13.22
N VAL A 76 8.40 -10.88 13.33
CA VAL A 76 9.37 -10.97 12.23
C VAL A 76 10.67 -11.49 12.81
N SER A 77 11.24 -12.51 12.17
CA SER A 77 12.50 -13.11 12.62
C SER A 77 13.64 -12.08 12.61
N PRO A 78 14.60 -12.14 13.55
CA PRO A 78 15.64 -11.12 13.71
C PRO A 78 16.37 -10.74 12.41
N GLN A 79 16.65 -11.72 11.56
CA GLN A 79 17.32 -11.52 10.27
C GLN A 79 16.53 -10.67 9.27
N PHE A 80 15.21 -10.56 9.41
CA PHE A 80 14.32 -9.77 8.53
C PHE A 80 13.83 -8.47 9.18
N LYS A 81 14.12 -8.27 10.48
CA LYS A 81 13.54 -7.18 11.27
C LYS A 81 13.86 -5.79 10.70
N ALA A 82 15.12 -5.52 10.35
CA ALA A 82 15.52 -4.20 9.84
C ALA A 82 14.76 -3.84 8.55
N ALA A 83 14.75 -4.75 7.56
CA ALA A 83 14.03 -4.55 6.31
C ALA A 83 12.50 -4.42 6.52
N ALA A 84 11.92 -5.21 7.43
CA ALA A 84 10.50 -5.12 7.75
C ALA A 84 10.12 -3.76 8.36
N LEU A 85 10.97 -3.18 9.22
CA LEU A 85 10.71 -1.87 9.81
C LEU A 85 10.85 -0.73 8.78
N GLU A 86 11.80 -0.82 7.86
CA GLU A 86 11.90 0.12 6.74
C GLU A 86 10.67 0.05 5.83
N GLN A 87 10.23 -1.17 5.48
CA GLN A 87 9.03 -1.39 4.67
C GLN A 87 7.77 -0.89 5.39
N LEU A 88 7.60 -1.19 6.68
CA LEU A 88 6.48 -0.72 7.50
C LEU A 88 6.42 0.81 7.53
N PHE A 89 7.57 1.47 7.68
CA PHE A 89 7.65 2.92 7.64
C PHE A 89 7.16 3.48 6.29
N LYS A 90 7.64 2.93 5.16
CA LYS A 90 7.19 3.35 3.82
C LYS A 90 5.71 3.10 3.60
N MET A 91 5.19 1.94 4.02
CA MET A 91 3.77 1.62 3.94
C MET A 91 2.93 2.63 4.73
N LEU A 92 3.35 3.02 5.93
CA LEU A 92 2.64 4.04 6.71
C LEU A 92 2.65 5.40 5.99
N VAL A 93 3.82 5.86 5.53
CA VAL A 93 3.96 7.13 4.81
C VAL A 93 3.06 7.14 3.58
N LEU A 94 3.09 6.09 2.76
CA LEU A 94 2.34 6.02 1.52
C LEU A 94 0.84 5.87 1.73
N ASN A 95 0.38 5.04 2.68
CA ASN A 95 -1.05 5.00 3.04
C ASN A 95 -1.55 6.37 3.52
N ASN A 96 -0.73 7.11 4.27
CA ASN A 96 -1.10 8.46 4.69
C ASN A 96 -1.11 9.47 3.53
N ARG A 97 -0.11 9.42 2.63
CA ARG A 97 -0.02 10.34 1.48
C ARG A 97 -1.08 10.07 0.43
N LEU A 98 -1.42 8.80 0.19
CA LEU A 98 -2.49 8.35 -0.71
C LEU A 98 -3.88 8.46 -0.08
N GLN A 99 -3.96 8.84 1.20
CA GLN A 99 -5.21 8.95 1.96
C GLN A 99 -6.02 7.64 1.94
N ASN A 100 -5.37 6.53 2.28
CA ASN A 100 -6.01 5.23 2.46
C ASN A 100 -6.64 5.12 3.85
N GLY A 101 -7.93 5.40 3.94
CA GLY A 101 -8.71 5.31 5.17
C GLY A 101 -9.15 3.88 5.54
N ASP A 102 -8.93 2.88 4.67
CA ASP A 102 -9.16 1.46 4.99
C ASP A 102 -7.88 0.72 5.40
N ALA A 103 -6.75 1.42 5.56
CA ALA A 103 -5.45 0.87 5.96
C ALA A 103 -5.41 0.38 7.43
N HIS A 104 -6.33 -0.49 7.83
CA HIS A 104 -6.43 -1.07 9.16
C HIS A 104 -5.31 -2.09 9.40
N LEU A 105 -5.16 -2.55 10.66
CA LEU A 105 -4.20 -3.60 11.02
C LEU A 105 -4.38 -4.90 10.22
N LYS A 106 -5.57 -5.15 9.65
CA LYS A 106 -5.85 -6.29 8.76
C LYS A 106 -5.06 -6.24 7.43
N ASN A 107 -4.61 -5.06 7.00
CA ASN A 107 -3.85 -4.85 5.76
C ASN A 107 -2.34 -4.97 5.97
N PHE A 108 -1.93 -5.36 7.18
CA PHE A 108 -0.56 -5.67 7.52
C PHE A 108 -0.55 -7.10 8.04
N GLY A 109 0.40 -7.90 7.59
CA GLY A 109 0.51 -9.28 8.03
C GLY A 109 1.92 -9.80 7.91
N VAL A 110 2.09 -11.04 8.34
CA VAL A 110 3.35 -11.77 8.26
C VAL A 110 3.18 -12.99 7.38
N LEU A 111 4.25 -13.35 6.68
CA LEU A 111 4.35 -14.58 5.91
C LEU A 111 5.42 -15.48 6.50
N TYR A 112 5.12 -16.77 6.57
CA TYR A 112 6.06 -17.77 7.05
C TYR A 112 5.84 -19.13 6.39
N ASP A 113 6.92 -19.84 6.16
CA ASP A 113 6.95 -21.27 5.81
C ASP A 113 7.20 -22.13 7.07
N ASP A 114 7.98 -21.60 8.01
CA ASP A 114 8.21 -22.16 9.33
C ASP A 114 8.33 -21.07 10.42
N ALA A 115 8.28 -21.48 11.69
CA ALA A 115 8.33 -20.56 12.83
C ALA A 115 9.68 -19.83 13.02
N GLN A 116 10.72 -20.18 12.26
CA GLN A 116 12.06 -19.58 12.32
C GLN A 116 12.26 -18.52 11.23
N SER A 117 11.45 -18.54 10.16
CA SER A 117 11.52 -17.63 9.01
C SER A 117 10.20 -16.88 8.82
N ILE A 118 9.92 -15.94 9.72
CA ILE A 118 8.76 -15.07 9.66
C ILE A 118 9.15 -13.70 9.08
N ARG A 119 8.46 -13.27 8.02
CA ARG A 119 8.73 -12.04 7.26
C ARG A 119 7.49 -11.15 7.25
N LEU A 120 7.68 -9.85 7.07
CA LEU A 120 6.56 -8.96 6.77
C LEU A 120 5.98 -9.34 5.40
N ALA A 121 4.66 -9.44 5.29
CA ALA A 121 3.99 -9.72 4.03
C ALA A 121 4.21 -8.56 3.03
N PRO A 122 4.14 -8.81 1.71
CA PRO A 122 4.00 -7.76 0.72
C PRO A 122 2.84 -6.83 1.07
N ALA A 123 2.89 -5.57 0.65
CA ALA A 123 1.74 -4.69 0.72
C ALA A 123 0.66 -5.14 -0.29
N PHE A 124 -0.60 -5.01 0.10
CA PHE A 124 -1.78 -5.30 -0.71
C PHE A 124 -2.95 -4.43 -0.23
N ASP A 125 -4.06 -4.40 -0.97
CA ASP A 125 -5.29 -3.66 -0.62
C ASP A 125 -5.05 -2.16 -0.32
N VAL A 126 -4.24 -1.50 -1.16
CA VAL A 126 -3.95 -0.07 -1.03
C VAL A 126 -4.78 0.72 -2.03
N VAL A 127 -5.67 1.56 -1.51
CA VAL A 127 -6.56 2.44 -2.30
C VAL A 127 -6.58 3.83 -1.69
N SER A 128 -6.88 4.85 -2.50
CA SER A 128 -7.26 6.18 -1.98
C SER A 128 -8.76 6.20 -1.70
N THR A 129 -9.15 6.09 -0.43
CA THR A 129 -10.57 6.05 -0.04
C THR A 129 -11.22 7.43 -0.16
N THR A 130 -10.44 8.50 -0.02
CA THR A 130 -10.93 9.88 -0.15
C THR A 130 -11.38 10.25 -1.55
N ALA A 131 -11.05 9.44 -2.56
CA ALA A 131 -11.63 9.53 -3.89
C ALA A 131 -13.17 9.32 -3.87
N TYR A 132 -13.67 8.60 -2.87
CA TYR A 132 -15.08 8.24 -2.72
C TYR A 132 -15.70 8.79 -1.43
N ILE A 133 -14.91 8.92 -0.37
CA ILE A 133 -15.33 9.35 0.97
C ILE A 133 -14.54 10.61 1.35
N ARG A 134 -15.04 11.79 0.98
CA ARG A 134 -14.29 13.06 1.08
C ARG A 134 -13.74 13.39 2.48
N GLU A 135 -14.47 13.01 3.53
CA GLU A 135 -14.13 13.31 4.92
C GLU A 135 -13.46 12.13 5.65
N ASP A 136 -12.94 11.16 4.90
CA ASP A 136 -12.26 10.00 5.49
C ASP A 136 -10.96 10.41 6.21
N VAL A 137 -10.55 9.58 7.15
CA VAL A 137 -9.36 9.77 7.98
C VAL A 137 -8.57 8.47 8.08
N SER A 138 -7.29 8.56 8.45
CA SER A 138 -6.46 7.37 8.64
C SER A 138 -7.11 6.36 9.59
N ALA A 139 -7.22 5.11 9.14
CA ALA A 139 -7.63 3.97 9.96
C ALA A 139 -6.69 3.75 11.16
N LEU A 140 -5.38 3.95 10.95
CA LEU A 140 -4.37 3.78 11.98
C LEU A 140 -4.36 4.97 12.92
N THR A 141 -4.62 4.69 14.18
CA THR A 141 -4.42 5.64 15.26
C THR A 141 -2.91 5.83 15.48
N LEU A 142 -2.40 7.02 15.17
CA LEU A 142 -1.06 7.42 15.61
C LEU A 142 -1.19 8.41 16.77
N MET A 143 -0.42 8.19 17.83
CA MET A 143 -0.37 9.07 19.00
C MET A 143 -1.77 9.43 19.57
N GLY A 144 -2.71 8.47 19.55
CA GLY A 144 -4.05 8.63 20.14
C GLY A 144 -5.10 9.35 19.29
N SER A 145 -4.83 9.68 18.03
CA SER A 145 -5.86 10.28 17.13
C SER A 145 -5.86 9.67 15.74
N ARG A 146 -6.95 9.89 14.99
CA ARG A 146 -7.09 9.53 13.57
C ARG A 146 -7.19 10.81 12.76
N LYS A 147 -6.24 11.01 11.86
CA LYS A 147 -6.17 12.12 10.90
C LYS A 147 -5.11 11.82 9.85
N TRP A 148 -5.06 12.61 8.79
CA TRP A 148 -3.92 12.65 7.89
C TRP A 148 -2.76 13.39 8.57
N TRP A 149 -1.62 12.74 8.66
CA TRP A 149 -0.47 13.19 9.44
C TRP A 149 0.50 14.00 8.59
N ASP A 150 1.07 15.05 9.18
CA ASP A 150 2.16 15.80 8.55
C ASP A 150 3.48 14.99 8.56
N LYS A 151 4.44 15.46 7.76
CA LYS A 151 5.78 14.87 7.67
C LYS A 151 6.46 14.70 9.03
N LYS A 152 6.34 15.67 9.93
CA LYS A 152 7.02 15.65 11.24
C LYS A 152 6.51 14.48 12.10
N HIS A 153 5.20 14.22 12.09
CA HIS A 153 4.63 13.10 12.83
C HIS A 153 5.02 11.75 12.20
N LEU A 154 5.05 11.66 10.88
CA LEU A 154 5.50 10.44 10.19
C LEU A 154 6.97 10.13 10.49
N LEU A 155 7.87 11.11 10.38
CA LEU A 155 9.28 10.93 10.73
C LEU A 155 9.47 10.51 12.19
N ARG A 156 8.69 11.09 13.10
CA ARG A 156 8.69 10.68 14.51
C ARG A 156 8.30 9.21 14.68
N PHE A 157 7.28 8.74 13.95
CA PHE A 157 6.93 7.31 13.94
C PHE A 157 8.09 6.45 13.45
N GLY A 158 8.76 6.85 12.37
CA GLY A 158 9.95 6.14 11.87
C GLY A 158 11.04 5.98 12.92
N VAL A 159 11.32 7.04 13.67
CA VAL A 159 12.35 7.00 14.73
C VAL A 159 11.90 6.24 15.97
N GLN A 160 10.66 6.46 16.44
CA GLN A 160 10.20 5.94 17.73
C GLN A 160 9.65 4.51 17.67
N VAL A 161 9.10 4.11 16.53
CA VAL A 161 8.41 2.82 16.35
C VAL A 161 9.18 1.90 15.41
N CYS A 162 9.75 2.46 14.34
CA CYS A 162 10.49 1.67 13.34
C CYS A 162 12.00 1.55 13.63
N ASP A 163 12.49 2.06 14.76
CA ASP A 163 13.91 1.97 15.16
C ASP A 163 14.88 2.55 14.09
N LEU A 164 14.41 3.55 13.34
CA LEU A 164 15.20 4.22 12.31
C LEU A 164 15.99 5.39 12.91
N SER A 165 17.20 5.64 12.42
CA SER A 165 17.84 6.94 12.65
C SER A 165 17.06 8.05 11.93
N ALA A 166 17.19 9.29 12.40
CA ALA A 166 16.55 10.44 11.74
C ALA A 166 16.95 10.58 10.26
N SER A 167 18.21 10.28 9.94
CA SER A 167 18.71 10.32 8.56
C SER A 167 18.09 9.21 7.69
N GLN A 168 17.92 8.00 8.23
CA GLN A 168 17.23 6.91 7.53
C GLN A 168 15.77 7.25 7.29
N ALA A 169 15.06 7.76 8.30
CA ALA A 169 13.65 8.14 8.16
C ALA A 169 13.44 9.24 7.10
N GLU A 170 14.29 10.27 7.09
CA GLU A 170 14.26 11.32 6.05
C GLU A 170 14.54 10.76 4.65
N LYS A 171 15.54 9.88 4.53
CA LYS A 171 15.87 9.23 3.25
C LYS A 171 14.68 8.42 2.72
N LEU A 172 14.11 7.53 3.54
CA LEU A 172 13.00 6.67 3.15
C LEU A 172 11.72 7.47 2.86
N TYR A 173 11.48 8.58 3.59
CA TYR A 173 10.40 9.52 3.29
C TYR A 173 10.61 10.16 1.91
N GLY A 174 11.84 10.61 1.61
CA GLY A 174 12.19 11.16 0.30
C GLY A 174 11.98 10.17 -0.85
N GLU A 175 12.30 8.89 -0.64
CA GLU A 175 12.03 7.82 -1.61
C GLU A 175 10.51 7.67 -1.88
N CYS A 176 9.67 7.79 -0.84
CA CYS A 176 8.21 7.77 -0.99
C CYS A 176 7.69 8.96 -1.81
N GLU A 177 8.16 10.17 -1.51
CA GLU A 177 7.75 11.37 -2.25
C GLU A 177 8.21 11.33 -3.71
N GLN A 178 9.41 10.82 -3.98
CA GLN A 178 9.89 10.63 -5.35
C GLN A 178 9.02 9.63 -6.13
N ALA A 179 8.58 8.55 -5.48
CA ALA A 179 7.68 7.58 -6.08
C ALA A 179 6.31 8.18 -6.41
N LEU A 180 5.74 8.96 -5.48
CA LEU A 180 4.50 9.72 -5.71
C LEU A 180 4.66 10.67 -6.91
N LEU A 181 5.72 11.48 -6.94
CA LEU A 181 5.97 12.42 -8.03
C LEU A 181 6.10 11.73 -9.39
N ARG A 182 6.79 10.57 -9.43
CA ARG A 182 6.97 9.79 -10.65
C ARG A 182 5.63 9.28 -11.18
N VAL A 183 4.85 8.59 -10.36
CA VAL A 183 3.54 8.05 -10.77
C VAL A 183 2.55 9.18 -11.07
N GLY A 184 2.52 10.23 -10.24
CA GLY A 184 1.69 11.42 -10.48
C GLY A 184 1.99 12.11 -11.80
N SER A 185 3.26 12.16 -12.21
CA SER A 185 3.65 12.71 -13.52
C SER A 185 3.15 11.87 -14.69
N GLU A 186 3.03 10.55 -14.52
CA GLU A 186 2.43 9.66 -15.50
C GLU A 186 0.90 9.86 -15.56
N LEU A 187 0.25 9.96 -14.40
CA LEU A 187 -1.19 10.24 -14.30
C LEU A 187 -1.58 11.57 -14.95
N ARG A 188 -0.81 12.63 -14.71
CA ARG A 188 -1.04 13.95 -15.33
C ARG A 188 -1.07 13.88 -16.85
N LYS A 189 -0.24 13.01 -17.46
CA LYS A 189 -0.21 12.83 -18.94
C LYS A 189 -1.46 12.11 -19.45
N GLN A 190 -1.93 11.09 -18.73
CA GLN A 190 -3.15 10.38 -19.07
C GLN A 190 -4.37 11.27 -18.92
N LEU A 191 -4.44 12.00 -17.80
CA LEU A 191 -5.53 12.91 -17.48
C LEU A 191 -5.77 13.97 -18.59
N ALA A 192 -4.70 14.44 -19.24
CA ALA A 192 -4.80 15.42 -20.31
C ALA A 192 -5.67 14.97 -21.51
N ASN A 193 -5.84 13.66 -21.71
CA ASN A 193 -6.61 13.09 -22.82
C ASN A 193 -7.84 12.30 -22.35
N GLU A 194 -8.11 12.24 -21.04
CA GLU A 194 -9.21 11.45 -20.50
C GLU A 194 -10.55 12.21 -20.63
N THR A 195 -11.54 11.50 -21.17
CA THR A 195 -12.88 12.03 -21.47
C THR A 195 -13.99 11.32 -20.72
N GLN A 196 -13.74 10.12 -20.19
CA GLN A 196 -14.69 9.41 -19.33
C GLN A 196 -14.74 10.14 -17.97
N PRO A 197 -15.92 10.62 -17.50
CA PRO A 197 -16.02 11.49 -16.34
C PRO A 197 -15.50 10.88 -15.02
N ASP A 198 -15.89 9.66 -14.69
CA ASP A 198 -15.48 9.00 -13.43
C ASP A 198 -13.98 8.72 -13.40
N LYS A 199 -13.42 8.28 -14.53
CA LYS A 199 -11.99 8.04 -14.67
C LYS A 199 -11.24 9.35 -14.54
N ARG A 200 -11.70 10.41 -15.20
CA ARG A 200 -11.13 11.74 -15.06
C ARG A 200 -11.15 12.22 -13.60
N ASN A 201 -12.27 12.11 -12.91
CA ASN A 201 -12.41 12.50 -11.50
C ASN A 201 -11.42 11.75 -10.60
N LEU A 202 -11.29 10.43 -10.78
CA LEU A 202 -10.32 9.63 -10.05
C LEU A 202 -8.89 10.06 -10.35
N LEU A 203 -8.54 10.25 -11.63
CA LEU A 203 -7.20 10.67 -12.04
C LEU A 203 -6.84 12.06 -11.50
N GLU A 204 -7.78 13.00 -11.50
CA GLU A 204 -7.62 14.34 -10.90
C GLU A 204 -7.33 14.23 -9.40
N HIS A 205 -8.11 13.43 -8.67
CA HIS A 205 -7.92 13.19 -7.24
C HIS A 205 -6.54 12.60 -6.93
N LEU A 206 -6.17 11.49 -7.58
CA LEU A 206 -4.89 10.83 -7.37
C LEU A 206 -3.72 11.74 -7.75
N THR A 207 -3.83 12.47 -8.86
CA THR A 207 -2.79 13.43 -9.28
C THR A 207 -2.60 14.52 -8.23
N GLY A 208 -3.68 15.02 -7.63
CA GLY A 208 -3.62 16.05 -6.58
C GLY A 208 -2.99 15.55 -5.27
N LEU A 209 -3.05 14.25 -4.97
CA LEU A 209 -2.36 13.67 -3.82
C LEU A 209 -0.86 13.45 -4.10
N MET A 210 -0.51 13.14 -5.34
CA MET A 210 0.82 12.69 -5.76
C MET A 210 1.77 13.82 -6.18
N LEU A 211 1.25 15.01 -6.51
CA LEU A 211 2.01 16.16 -7.03
C LEU A 211 1.87 17.39 -6.12
#